data_AF-A0A821ZFP8-F1
#
_entry.id   AF-A0A821ZFP8-F1
#
_cell.length_a   1.000
_cell.length_b   1.000
_cell.length_c   1.000
_cell.angle_alpha   90.00
_cell.angle_beta   90.00
_cell.angle_gamma   90.00
#
_symmetry.space_group_name_H-M   'P 1'
#
loop_
_entity.id
_entity.type
_entity.pdbx_description
1 polymer ?
#
loop_
_entity_poly.entity_id
_entity_poly.type
_entity_poly.pdbx_seq_one_letter_code
_entity_poly.pdbx_strand_id
1 'polypeptide(L)'
;LLNIFDGLSVLGALIYLILTIQEFSYQNFKLGSFIYLNDPTRVLFLFSCVLTIAMLPARFTCSIIVDDVLCVFAILTRAPYFFFFCRGFRTTGPFVVMIYTMIRGDLLRFCLIFLVFMAGFTQALHVLFVRVHCENDFATVIETFFHMFCVTLQQVTDAYENFNRHPIIGIQIIGKIWFITYIVIAAVLLVNMLIAMMGNTYAMVNERKKEWLRQWAKIMLIIEQSVSREERLAQQSNYSKRMPDGSRLLITRLIQS
;
A
#
# COMPACT_ATOMS: atom_id res chain seq x y z
N LEU A 1 14.44 -21.83 18.99
CA LEU A 1 15.16 -20.79 19.76
C LEU A 1 14.72 -19.44 19.21
N LEU A 2 14.06 -18.60 20.02
CA LEU A 2 13.66 -17.27 19.60
C LEU A 2 14.92 -16.42 19.44
N ASN A 3 15.18 -15.93 18.22
CA ASN A 3 16.32 -15.04 18.00
C ASN A 3 16.08 -13.71 18.73
N ILE A 4 17.15 -13.03 19.16
CA ILE A 4 17.06 -11.72 19.86
C ILE A 4 16.25 -10.72 19.03
N PHE A 5 16.40 -10.75 17.70
CA PHE A 5 15.65 -9.91 16.76
C PHE A 5 14.15 -10.22 16.74
N ASP A 6 13.77 -11.49 16.85
CA ASP A 6 12.36 -11.89 16.91
C ASP A 6 11.73 -11.34 18.19
N GLY A 7 12.41 -11.51 19.33
CA GLY A 7 11.99 -10.95 20.61
C GLY A 7 11.81 -9.43 20.56
N LEU A 8 12.77 -8.72 19.96
CA LEU A 8 12.68 -7.26 19.78
C LEU A 8 11.51 -6.85 18.89
N SER A 9 11.26 -7.58 17.79
CA SER A 9 10.16 -7.28 16.87
C SER A 9 8.79 -7.46 17.51
N VAL A 10 8.64 -8.51 18.33
CA VAL A 10 7.41 -8.81 19.07
C VAL A 10 7.18 -7.78 20.18
N LEU A 11 8.23 -7.44 20.93
CA LEU A 11 8.16 -6.40 21.95
C LEU A 11 7.77 -5.06 21.33
N GLY A 12 8.38 -4.68 20.20
CA GLY A 12 8.01 -3.46 19.47
C GLY A 12 6.55 -3.46 19.01
N ALA A 13 6.07 -4.58 18.47
CA ALA A 13 4.67 -4.72 18.06
C ALA A 13 3.70 -4.63 19.24
N LEU A 14 4.05 -5.23 20.38
CA LEU A 14 3.24 -5.21 21.60
C LEU A 14 3.18 -3.81 22.22
N ILE A 15 4.32 -3.12 22.32
CA ILE A 15 4.38 -1.73 22.77
C ILE A 15 3.50 -0.84 21.87
N TYR A 16 3.62 -0.98 20.56
CA TYR A 16 2.82 -0.17 19.62
C TYR A 16 1.32 -0.42 19.76
N LEU A 17 0.90 -1.68 19.94
CA LEU A 17 -0.51 -2.01 20.16
C LEU A 17 -1.05 -1.45 21.47
N ILE A 18 -0.27 -1.51 22.56
CA ILE A 18 -0.65 -0.89 23.84
C ILE A 18 -0.82 0.61 23.66
N LEU A 19 0.13 1.29 23.02
CA LEU A 19 0.03 2.73 22.74
C LEU A 19 -1.20 3.07 21.90
N THR A 20 -1.52 2.23 20.91
CA THR A 20 -2.72 2.43 20.07
C THR A 20 -4.00 2.23 20.87
N ILE A 21 -4.08 1.19 21.72
CA ILE A 21 -5.24 0.96 22.60
C ILE A 21 -5.41 2.13 23.57
N GLN A 22 -4.33 2.66 24.11
CA GLN A 22 -4.35 3.86 24.95
C GLN A 22 -4.85 5.08 24.17
N GLU A 23 -4.38 5.29 22.93
CA GLU A 23 -4.87 6.36 22.05
C GLU A 23 -6.40 6.26 21.83
N PHE A 24 -6.91 5.06 21.58
CA PHE A 24 -8.36 4.78 21.48
C PHE A 24 -9.12 4.96 22.79
N SER A 25 -8.45 4.84 23.95
CA SER A 25 -9.06 5.06 25.26
C SER A 25 -9.07 6.55 25.65
N TYR A 26 -8.05 7.31 25.26
CA TYR A 26 -7.96 8.75 25.51
C TYR A 26 -8.83 9.57 24.55
N GLN A 27 -9.04 9.06 23.33
CA GLN A 27 -9.94 9.63 22.35
C GLN A 27 -11.30 8.93 22.40
N ASN A 28 -12.38 9.60 22.01
CA ASN A 28 -13.66 8.92 21.82
C ASN A 28 -13.52 7.86 20.72
N PHE A 29 -13.96 6.62 20.96
CA PHE A 29 -13.84 5.48 20.03
C PHE A 29 -14.26 5.80 18.58
N LYS A 30 -15.36 6.55 18.41
CA LYS A 30 -15.85 6.99 17.09
C LYS A 30 -14.86 7.94 16.39
N LEU A 31 -14.25 8.86 17.13
CA LEU A 31 -13.31 9.84 16.58
C LEU A 31 -11.99 9.17 16.23
N GLY A 32 -11.47 8.30 17.12
CA GLY A 32 -10.25 7.53 16.87
C GLY A 32 -10.39 6.63 15.63
N SER A 33 -11.51 5.90 15.51
CA SER A 33 -11.76 5.03 14.36
C SER A 33 -11.83 5.83 13.05
N PHE A 34 -12.49 7.00 13.08
CA PHE A 34 -12.55 7.89 11.91
C PHE A 34 -11.16 8.44 11.52
N ILE A 35 -10.30 8.78 12.49
CA ILE A 35 -8.94 9.25 12.21
C ILE A 35 -8.09 8.15 11.57
N TYR A 36 -8.14 6.93 12.13
CA TYR A 36 -7.42 5.77 11.58
C TYR A 36 -7.90 5.41 10.16
N LEU A 37 -9.20 5.39 9.90
CA LEU A 37 -9.75 5.12 8.57
C LEU A 37 -9.32 6.15 7.51
N ASN A 38 -9.01 7.38 7.94
CA ASN A 38 -8.51 8.43 7.05
C ASN A 38 -6.98 8.40 6.85
N ASP A 39 -6.25 7.55 7.57
CA ASP A 39 -4.79 7.40 7.45
C ASP A 39 -4.39 5.93 7.24
N PRO A 40 -4.46 5.41 6.00
CA PRO A 40 -4.33 3.98 5.74
C PRO A 40 -2.94 3.44 6.03
N THR A 41 -1.89 4.27 6.00
CA THR A 41 -0.54 3.84 6.37
C THR A 41 -0.47 3.40 7.83
N ARG A 42 -1.19 4.06 8.74
CA ARG A 42 -1.26 3.66 10.16
C ARG A 42 -2.06 2.38 10.34
N VAL A 43 -3.16 2.22 9.58
CA VAL A 43 -3.96 0.99 9.60
C VAL A 43 -3.16 -0.21 9.10
N LEU A 44 -2.40 -0.06 8.01
CA LEU A 44 -1.53 -1.10 7.48
C LEU A 44 -0.43 -1.50 8.49
N PHE A 45 0.14 -0.52 9.19
CA PHE A 45 1.13 -0.80 10.22
C PHE A 45 0.54 -1.50 11.45
N LEU A 46 -0.64 -1.07 11.91
CA LEU A 46 -1.37 -1.76 12.99
C LEU A 46 -1.70 -3.21 12.60
N PHE A 47 -2.14 -3.43 11.36
CA PHE A 47 -2.38 -4.77 10.83
C PHE A 47 -1.10 -5.62 10.81
N SER A 48 0.04 -5.05 10.39
CA SER A 48 1.36 -5.70 10.48
C SER A 48 1.73 -6.10 11.91
N CYS A 49 1.44 -5.25 12.91
CA CYS A 49 1.67 -5.58 14.32
C CYS A 49 0.80 -6.74 14.80
N VAL A 50 -0.48 -6.79 14.40
CA VAL A 50 -1.38 -7.92 14.70
C VAL A 50 -0.88 -9.22 14.07
N LEU A 51 -0.48 -9.19 12.80
CA LEU A 51 0.13 -10.35 12.13
C LEU A 51 1.41 -10.80 12.84
N THR A 52 2.22 -9.85 13.34
CA THR A 52 3.44 -10.16 14.09
C THR A 52 3.15 -10.88 15.41
N ILE A 53 2.08 -10.51 16.11
CA ILE A 53 1.65 -11.23 17.31
C ILE A 53 1.05 -12.59 16.94
N ALA A 54 0.32 -12.69 15.84
CA ALA A 54 -0.26 -13.95 15.36
C ALA A 54 0.80 -14.99 14.96
N MET A 55 2.04 -14.58 14.70
CA MET A 55 3.16 -15.51 14.51
C MET A 55 3.52 -16.30 15.78
N LEU A 56 3.34 -15.75 16.99
CA LEU A 56 3.64 -16.47 18.23
C LEU A 56 2.85 -17.78 18.39
N PRO A 57 1.51 -17.78 18.33
CA PRO A 57 0.73 -19.01 18.42
C PRO A 57 1.06 -19.98 17.27
N ALA A 58 1.32 -19.49 16.06
CA ALA A 58 1.74 -20.33 14.94
C ALA A 58 3.05 -21.10 15.25
N ARG A 59 4.02 -20.43 15.88
CA ARG A 59 5.27 -21.04 16.36
C ARG A 59 5.05 -22.04 17.48
N PHE A 60 4.13 -21.78 18.42
CA PHE A 60 3.78 -22.75 19.47
C PHE A 60 3.14 -24.01 18.90
N THR A 61 2.38 -23.90 17.81
CA THR A 61 1.82 -25.05 17.10
C THR A 61 2.81 -25.74 16.15
N CYS A 62 4.08 -25.30 16.10
CA CYS A 62 5.13 -25.81 15.20
C CYS A 62 4.72 -25.81 13.71
N SER A 63 3.89 -24.87 13.27
CA SER A 63 3.48 -24.77 11.86
C SER A 63 4.35 -23.78 11.10
N ILE A 64 5.40 -24.30 10.44
CA ILE A 64 6.41 -23.50 9.74
C ILE A 64 5.79 -22.74 8.54
N ILE A 65 4.93 -23.41 7.77
CA ILE A 65 4.29 -22.83 6.58
C ILE A 65 3.46 -21.59 6.97
N VAL A 66 2.71 -21.68 8.07
CA VAL A 66 1.87 -20.58 8.53
C VAL A 66 2.73 -19.43 9.07
N ASP A 67 3.82 -19.72 9.79
CA ASP A 67 4.77 -18.71 10.27
C ASP A 67 5.37 -17.92 9.10
N ASP A 68 5.87 -18.61 8.07
CA ASP A 68 6.49 -17.99 6.90
C ASP A 68 5.51 -17.11 6.13
N VAL A 69 4.28 -17.60 5.91
CA VAL A 69 3.23 -16.84 5.21
C VAL A 69 2.86 -15.57 5.98
N LEU A 70 2.62 -15.69 7.30
CA LEU A 70 2.32 -14.54 8.16
C LEU A 70 3.48 -13.53 8.18
N CYS A 71 4.72 -14.02 8.21
CA CYS A 71 5.92 -13.18 8.18
C CYS A 71 6.00 -12.35 6.90
N VAL A 72 5.82 -12.99 5.74
CA VAL A 72 5.82 -12.30 4.44
C VAL A 72 4.75 -11.20 4.41
N PHE A 73 3.52 -11.51 4.81
CA PHE A 73 2.45 -10.51 4.85
C PHE A 73 2.73 -9.38 5.85
N ALA A 74 3.30 -9.68 7.02
CA ALA A 74 3.65 -8.67 8.01
C ALA A 74 4.72 -7.70 7.49
N ILE A 75 5.74 -8.20 6.76
CA ILE A 75 6.80 -7.37 6.17
C ILE A 75 6.23 -6.51 5.02
N LEU A 76 5.45 -7.10 4.11
CA LEU A 76 4.85 -6.39 2.98
C LEU A 76 3.93 -5.27 3.42
N THR A 77 3.12 -5.50 4.46
CA THR A 77 2.21 -4.48 5.01
C THR A 77 2.93 -3.41 5.83
N ARG A 78 4.14 -3.70 6.33
CA ARG A 78 4.97 -2.73 7.05
C ARG A 78 5.65 -1.72 6.11
N ALA A 79 6.08 -2.13 4.93
CA ALA A 79 6.84 -1.28 4.01
C ALA A 79 6.12 0.04 3.62
N PRO A 80 4.80 0.06 3.30
CA PRO A 80 4.07 1.29 3.01
C PRO A 80 4.08 2.32 4.15
N TYR A 81 4.31 1.89 5.39
CA TYR A 81 4.39 2.79 6.54
C TYR A 81 5.57 3.78 6.42
N PHE A 82 6.62 3.44 5.68
CA PHE A 82 7.72 4.36 5.43
C PHE A 82 7.27 5.67 4.76
N PHE A 83 6.28 5.59 3.88
CA PHE A 83 5.71 6.78 3.22
C PHE A 83 5.04 7.74 4.20
N PHE A 84 4.55 7.26 5.35
CA PHE A 84 4.01 8.13 6.40
C PHE A 84 5.06 9.11 6.90
N PHE A 85 6.29 8.65 7.15
CA PHE A 85 7.39 9.51 7.61
C PHE A 85 7.84 10.48 6.52
N CYS A 86 7.79 10.06 5.25
CA CYS A 86 8.14 10.92 4.13
C CYS A 86 7.19 12.12 3.93
N ARG A 87 5.96 12.08 4.48
CA ARG A 87 4.97 13.17 4.36
C ARG A 87 5.39 14.47 5.04
N GLY A 88 6.23 14.41 6.06
CA GLY A 88 6.67 15.57 6.83
C GLY A 88 7.72 16.44 6.14
N PHE A 89 8.38 15.93 5.09
CA PHE A 89 9.44 16.66 4.39
C PHE A 89 8.89 17.55 3.29
N ARG A 90 9.45 18.76 3.15
CA ARG A 90 9.04 19.75 2.13
C ARG A 90 9.22 19.24 0.69
N THR A 91 10.26 18.45 0.44
CA THR A 91 10.56 17.89 -0.89
C THR A 91 9.72 16.66 -1.19
N THR A 92 9.70 15.67 -0.29
CA THR A 92 9.07 14.35 -0.52
C THR A 92 7.56 14.33 -0.21
N GLY A 93 7.09 15.20 0.68
CA GLY A 93 5.71 15.18 1.17
C GLY A 93 4.65 15.33 0.10
N PRO A 94 4.76 16.30 -0.84
CA PRO A 94 3.84 16.43 -1.96
C PRO A 94 3.78 15.15 -2.81
N PHE A 95 4.93 14.55 -3.15
CA PHE A 95 4.98 13.31 -3.94
C PHE A 95 4.23 12.15 -3.28
N VAL A 96 4.37 11.96 -1.96
CA VAL A 96 3.64 10.90 -1.25
C VAL A 96 2.13 11.13 -1.32
N VAL A 97 1.67 12.38 -1.18
CA VAL A 97 0.26 12.71 -1.33
C VAL A 97 -0.22 12.42 -2.75
N MET A 98 0.60 12.70 -3.78
CA MET A 98 0.27 12.36 -5.18
C MET A 98 0.04 10.86 -5.35
N ILE A 99 0.99 10.04 -4.89
CA ILE A 99 0.92 8.58 -4.97
C ILE A 99 -0.36 8.09 -4.31
N TYR A 100 -0.67 8.60 -3.11
CA TYR A 100 -1.89 8.20 -2.40
C TYR A 100 -3.18 8.59 -3.15
N THR A 101 -3.23 9.79 -3.72
CA THR A 101 -4.39 10.22 -4.52
C THR A 101 -4.55 9.41 -5.80
N MET A 102 -3.46 9.06 -6.47
CA MET A 102 -3.47 8.21 -7.66
C MET A 102 -3.97 6.80 -7.33
N ILE A 103 -3.47 6.19 -6.24
CA ILE A 103 -3.89 4.85 -5.81
C ILE A 103 -5.38 4.80 -5.44
N ARG A 104 -5.87 5.78 -4.67
CA ARG A 104 -7.25 5.75 -4.16
C ARG A 104 -8.30 6.06 -5.22
N GLY A 105 -8.02 6.98 -6.15
CA GLY A 105 -9.03 7.47 -7.10
C GLY A 105 -8.94 6.81 -8.48
N ASP A 106 -7.72 6.66 -8.97
CA ASP A 106 -7.50 6.47 -10.40
C ASP A 106 -7.05 5.03 -10.71
N LEU A 107 -6.10 4.49 -9.94
CA LEU A 107 -5.54 3.15 -10.16
C LEU A 107 -6.60 2.05 -10.21
N LEU A 108 -7.59 2.05 -9.31
CA LEU A 108 -8.63 1.01 -9.26
C LEU A 108 -9.50 1.00 -10.51
N ARG A 109 -9.87 2.18 -11.04
CA ARG A 109 -10.69 2.27 -12.25
C ARG A 109 -9.96 1.71 -13.45
N PHE A 110 -8.65 1.99 -13.57
CA PHE A 110 -7.83 1.48 -14.65
C PHE A 110 -7.48 0.01 -14.51
N CYS A 111 -7.21 -0.44 -13.28
CA CYS A 111 -7.01 -1.85 -12.97
C CYS A 111 -8.25 -2.67 -13.38
N LEU A 112 -9.47 -2.18 -13.11
CA LEU A 112 -10.69 -2.87 -13.53
C LEU A 112 -10.79 -2.99 -15.06
N ILE A 113 -10.54 -1.93 -15.82
CA ILE A 113 -10.56 -1.98 -17.29
C ILE A 113 -9.51 -2.98 -17.79
N PHE A 114 -8.28 -2.92 -17.26
CA PHE A 114 -7.21 -3.85 -17.59
C PHE A 114 -7.59 -5.31 -17.29
N LEU A 115 -8.16 -5.59 -16.11
CA LEU A 115 -8.59 -6.93 -15.72
C LEU A 115 -9.68 -7.49 -16.63
N VAL A 116 -10.61 -6.65 -17.11
CA VAL A 116 -11.64 -7.07 -18.08
C VAL A 116 -11.00 -7.49 -19.41
N PHE A 117 -10.06 -6.69 -19.94
CA PHE A 117 -9.32 -7.07 -21.15
C PHE A 117 -8.51 -8.35 -20.94
N MET A 118 -7.75 -8.41 -19.85
CA MET A 118 -6.92 -9.57 -19.50
C MET A 118 -7.75 -10.86 -19.36
N ALA A 119 -8.93 -10.80 -18.75
CA ALA A 119 -9.83 -11.93 -18.64
C ALA A 119 -10.31 -12.43 -20.03
N GLY A 120 -10.60 -11.53 -20.97
CA GLY A 120 -10.95 -11.90 -22.34
C GLY A 120 -9.84 -12.66 -23.07
N PHE A 121 -8.61 -12.15 -22.99
CA PHE A 121 -7.45 -12.82 -23.59
C PHE A 121 -7.08 -14.14 -22.87
N THR A 122 -7.27 -14.20 -21.56
CA THR A 122 -7.07 -15.43 -20.76
C THR A 122 -7.97 -16.55 -21.27
N GLN A 123 -9.26 -16.27 -21.49
CA GLN A 123 -10.20 -17.29 -21.98
C GLN A 123 -9.84 -17.75 -23.40
N ALA A 124 -9.47 -16.83 -24.28
CA ALA A 124 -9.07 -17.16 -25.65
C ALA A 124 -7.84 -18.07 -25.69
N LEU A 125 -6.81 -17.78 -24.88
CA LEU A 125 -5.61 -18.62 -24.79
C LEU A 125 -5.88 -19.94 -24.07
N HIS A 126 -6.70 -19.95 -23.02
CA HIS A 126 -7.08 -21.19 -22.35
C HIS A 126 -7.75 -22.16 -23.33
N VAL A 127 -8.66 -21.67 -24.19
CA VAL A 127 -9.30 -22.51 -25.23
C VAL A 127 -8.28 -23.04 -26.25
N LEU A 128 -7.25 -22.27 -26.56
CA LEU A 128 -6.19 -22.67 -27.49
C LEU A 128 -5.36 -23.84 -26.94
N PHE A 129 -5.04 -23.80 -25.64
CA PHE A 129 -4.16 -24.77 -24.99
C PHE A 129 -4.89 -25.96 -24.36
N VAL A 130 -6.15 -25.84 -23.94
CA VAL A 130 -6.90 -26.92 -23.25
C VAL A 130 -7.06 -28.19 -24.10
N ARG A 131 -7.06 -28.04 -25.43
CA ARG A 131 -7.27 -29.17 -26.36
C ARG A 131 -6.01 -29.98 -26.62
N VAL A 132 -4.86 -29.47 -26.18
CA VAL A 132 -3.58 -30.16 -26.31
C VAL A 132 -3.15 -30.52 -24.91
N HIS A 133 -2.95 -31.83 -24.68
CA HIS A 133 -2.41 -32.35 -23.43
C HIS A 133 -0.92 -32.02 -23.31
N CYS A 134 -0.56 -30.74 -23.43
CA CYS A 134 0.75 -30.24 -23.06
C CYS A 134 0.77 -30.11 -21.54
N GLU A 135 1.85 -30.59 -20.93
CA GLU A 135 2.08 -30.61 -19.49
C GLU A 135 1.74 -29.26 -18.83
N ASN A 136 0.69 -29.29 -18.00
CA ASN A 136 0.35 -28.51 -16.80
C ASN A 136 0.40 -26.96 -16.76
N ASP A 137 1.00 -26.22 -17.70
CA ASP A 137 1.14 -24.76 -17.53
C ASP A 137 -0.13 -23.94 -17.88
N PHE A 138 -1.11 -24.56 -18.55
CA PHE A 138 -2.38 -23.92 -18.94
C PHE A 138 -3.60 -24.80 -18.67
N ALA A 139 -3.52 -25.71 -17.69
CA ALA A 139 -4.56 -26.70 -17.42
C ALA A 139 -5.84 -26.05 -16.88
N THR A 140 -5.71 -24.96 -16.12
CA THR A 140 -6.85 -24.21 -15.58
C THR A 140 -6.90 -22.77 -16.09
N VAL A 141 -8.11 -22.20 -16.10
CA VAL A 141 -8.33 -20.78 -16.41
C VAL A 141 -7.56 -19.87 -15.43
N ILE A 142 -7.42 -20.30 -14.18
CA ILE A 142 -6.72 -19.55 -13.13
C ILE A 142 -5.21 -19.53 -13.40
N GLU A 143 -4.60 -20.67 -13.73
CA GLU A 143 -3.17 -20.72 -14.09
C GLU A 143 -2.90 -19.88 -15.35
N THR A 144 -3.77 -19.99 -16.36
CA THR A 144 -3.67 -19.18 -17.59
C THR A 144 -3.74 -17.68 -17.27
N PHE A 145 -4.62 -17.29 -16.34
CA PHE A 145 -4.74 -15.91 -15.89
C PHE A 145 -3.47 -15.40 -15.20
N PHE A 146 -2.89 -16.21 -14.31
CA PHE A 146 -1.63 -15.87 -13.65
C PHE A 146 -0.47 -15.77 -14.62
N HIS A 147 -0.34 -16.72 -15.57
CA HIS A 147 0.66 -16.64 -16.62
C HIS A 147 0.51 -15.37 -17.47
N MET A 148 -0.73 -15.01 -17.83
CA MET A 148 -1.01 -13.78 -18.59
C MET A 148 -0.68 -12.51 -17.81
N PHE A 149 -0.90 -12.52 -16.50
CA PHE A 149 -0.48 -11.43 -15.62
C PHE A 149 1.05 -11.32 -15.54
N CYS A 150 1.76 -12.44 -15.34
CA CYS A 150 3.22 -12.47 -15.30
C CYS A 150 3.86 -11.98 -16.61
N VAL A 151 3.28 -12.35 -17.75
CA VAL A 151 3.71 -11.85 -19.08
C VAL A 151 3.59 -10.33 -19.17
N THR A 152 2.54 -9.72 -18.62
CA THR A 152 2.41 -8.25 -18.62
C THR A 152 3.44 -7.55 -17.74
N LEU A 153 3.97 -8.24 -16.74
CA LEU A 153 5.08 -7.78 -15.90
C LEU A 153 6.46 -8.08 -16.52
N GLN A 154 6.50 -8.39 -17.82
CA GLN A 154 7.71 -8.53 -18.64
C GLN A 154 8.38 -9.93 -18.61
N GLN A 155 7.71 -10.96 -18.12
CA GLN A 155 8.17 -12.37 -18.23
C GLN A 155 7.69 -13.00 -19.55
N VAL A 156 8.25 -12.54 -20.68
CA VAL A 156 7.77 -12.92 -22.03
C VAL A 156 8.39 -14.24 -22.52
N THR A 157 9.62 -14.56 -22.07
CA THR A 157 10.40 -15.70 -22.58
C THR A 157 9.74 -17.04 -22.31
N ASP A 158 9.25 -17.25 -21.09
CA ASP A 158 8.68 -18.53 -20.66
C ASP A 158 7.38 -18.83 -21.42
N ALA A 159 6.56 -17.81 -21.65
CA ALA A 159 5.35 -17.94 -22.44
C ALA A 159 5.64 -18.28 -23.91
N TYR A 160 6.68 -17.68 -24.51
CA TYR A 160 7.07 -17.97 -25.88
C TYR A 160 7.53 -19.43 -26.08
N GLU A 161 8.24 -19.98 -25.11
CA GLU A 161 8.66 -21.38 -25.14
C GLU A 161 7.46 -22.34 -25.12
N ASN A 162 6.44 -22.03 -24.32
CA ASN A 162 5.24 -22.85 -24.23
C ASN A 162 4.44 -22.90 -25.55
N PHE A 163 4.44 -21.82 -26.34
CA PHE A 163 3.86 -21.86 -27.69
C PHE A 163 4.64 -22.78 -28.64
N ASN A 164 5.97 -22.90 -28.50
CA ASN A 164 6.79 -23.75 -29.38
C ASN A 164 6.63 -25.25 -29.09
N ARG A 165 6.22 -25.61 -27.87
CA ARG A 165 6.00 -27.01 -27.45
C ARG A 165 4.71 -27.62 -28.02
N HIS A 166 3.82 -26.80 -28.58
CA HIS A 166 2.53 -27.25 -29.09
C HIS A 166 2.70 -28.13 -30.36
N PRO A 167 2.06 -29.30 -30.49
CA PRO A 167 2.33 -30.25 -31.59
C PRO A 167 1.84 -29.76 -32.97
N ILE A 168 0.86 -28.84 -33.00
CA ILE A 168 0.24 -28.34 -34.23
C ILE A 168 0.79 -26.95 -34.56
N ILE A 169 1.54 -26.84 -35.66
CA ILE A 169 2.19 -25.61 -36.15
C ILE A 169 1.18 -24.46 -36.39
N GLY A 170 0.00 -24.77 -36.94
CA GLY A 170 -1.04 -23.76 -37.17
C GLY A 170 -1.50 -23.07 -35.88
N ILE A 171 -1.65 -23.83 -34.80
CA ILE A 171 -2.02 -23.31 -33.48
C ILE A 171 -0.86 -22.53 -32.85
N GLN A 172 0.39 -22.94 -33.08
CA GLN A 172 1.57 -22.15 -32.66
C GLN A 172 1.54 -20.75 -33.27
N ILE A 173 1.27 -20.64 -34.58
CA ILE A 173 1.24 -19.36 -35.29
C ILE A 173 0.08 -18.49 -34.80
N ILE A 174 -1.12 -19.07 -34.68
CA ILE A 174 -2.30 -18.36 -34.18
C ILE A 174 -2.08 -17.87 -32.74
N GLY A 175 -1.54 -18.72 -31.87
CA GLY A 175 -1.22 -18.37 -30.49
C GLY A 175 -0.21 -17.24 -30.38
N LYS A 176 0.86 -17.28 -31.18
CA LYS A 176 1.86 -16.20 -31.23
C LYS A 176 1.27 -14.88 -31.71
N ILE A 177 0.39 -14.89 -32.70
CA ILE A 177 -0.30 -13.67 -33.19
C ILE A 177 -1.20 -13.08 -32.09
N TRP A 178 -2.01 -13.92 -31.43
CA TRP A 178 -2.85 -13.49 -30.32
C TRP A 178 -2.03 -12.94 -29.15
N PHE A 179 -0.92 -13.58 -28.84
CA PHE A 179 -0.01 -13.18 -27.77
C PHE A 179 0.67 -11.83 -28.05
N ILE A 180 1.18 -11.60 -29.26
CA ILE A 180 1.74 -10.31 -29.66
C ILE A 180 0.67 -9.22 -29.58
N THR A 181 -0.53 -9.51 -30.08
CA THR A 181 -1.67 -8.57 -30.04
C THR A 181 -2.01 -8.18 -28.60
N TYR A 182 -2.03 -9.15 -27.68
CA TYR A 182 -2.22 -8.91 -26.25
C TYR A 182 -1.14 -7.99 -25.68
N ILE A 183 0.15 -8.27 -25.94
CA ILE A 183 1.26 -7.46 -25.42
C ILE A 183 1.16 -6.01 -25.90
N VAL A 184 0.86 -5.80 -27.17
CA VAL A 184 0.71 -4.44 -27.74
C VAL A 184 -0.46 -3.70 -27.09
N ILE A 185 -1.63 -4.34 -26.98
CA ILE A 185 -2.81 -3.73 -26.35
C ILE A 185 -2.55 -3.46 -24.87
N ALA A 186 -1.98 -4.40 -24.14
CA ALA A 186 -1.64 -4.26 -22.73
C ALA A 186 -0.63 -3.12 -22.52
N ALA A 187 0.41 -3.02 -23.36
CA ALA A 187 1.39 -1.95 -23.28
C ALA A 187 0.75 -0.57 -23.53
N VAL A 188 -0.08 -0.44 -24.56
CA VAL A 188 -0.79 0.82 -24.86
C VAL A 188 -1.74 1.20 -23.72
N LEU A 189 -2.49 0.26 -23.17
CA LEU A 189 -3.37 0.51 -22.03
C LEU A 189 -2.59 0.93 -20.79
N LEU A 190 -1.53 0.20 -20.42
CA LEU A 190 -0.72 0.52 -19.24
C LEU A 190 -0.05 1.90 -19.38
N VAL A 191 0.51 2.22 -20.56
CA VAL A 191 1.19 3.51 -20.82
C VAL A 191 0.19 4.67 -20.85
N ASN A 192 -0.93 4.54 -21.57
CA ASN A 192 -1.94 5.59 -21.65
C ASN A 192 -2.53 5.93 -20.28
N MET A 193 -2.68 4.92 -19.42
CA MET A 193 -3.18 5.13 -18.05
C MET A 193 -2.11 5.70 -17.13
N LEU A 194 -0.84 5.26 -17.23
CA LEU A 194 0.26 5.82 -16.45
C LEU A 194 0.47 7.32 -16.74
N ILE A 195 0.42 7.73 -18.01
CA ILE A 195 0.64 9.12 -18.44
C ILE A 195 -0.53 10.02 -18.06
N ALA A 196 -1.78 9.60 -18.31
CA ALA A 196 -2.96 10.43 -18.07
C ALA A 196 -3.17 10.76 -16.58
N MET A 197 -2.94 9.78 -15.69
CA MET A 197 -3.04 9.97 -14.25
C MET A 197 -1.92 10.85 -13.70
N MET A 198 -0.67 10.50 -14.03
CA MET A 198 0.49 11.22 -13.53
C MET A 198 0.51 12.66 -14.03
N GLY A 199 0.07 12.93 -15.27
CA GLY A 199 -0.04 14.29 -15.81
C GLY A 199 -1.03 15.19 -15.06
N ASN A 200 -2.26 14.71 -14.82
CA ASN A 200 -3.30 15.51 -14.14
C ASN A 200 -3.02 15.66 -12.64
N THR A 201 -2.56 14.61 -11.96
CA THR A 201 -2.17 14.71 -10.53
C THR A 201 -0.92 15.56 -10.34
N TYR A 202 0.08 15.48 -11.23
CA TYR A 202 1.28 16.33 -11.16
C TYR A 202 0.94 17.81 -11.34
N ALA A 203 0.11 18.15 -12.32
CA ALA A 203 -0.36 19.53 -12.51
C ALA A 203 -1.09 20.05 -11.26
N MET A 204 -2.02 19.27 -10.73
CA MET A 204 -2.80 19.62 -9.54
C MET A 204 -1.96 19.74 -8.26
N VAL A 205 -0.88 18.96 -8.11
CA VAL A 205 -0.03 19.00 -6.92
C VAL A 205 1.06 20.07 -7.02
N ASN A 206 1.56 20.35 -8.22
CA ASN A 206 2.48 21.47 -8.46
C ASN A 206 1.82 22.83 -8.13
N GLU A 207 0.50 22.96 -8.31
CA GLU A 207 -0.27 24.14 -7.87
C GLU A 207 -0.40 24.23 -6.34
N ARG A 208 -0.36 23.11 -5.62
CA ARG A 208 -0.49 23.06 -4.15
C ARG A 208 0.86 23.03 -3.42
N LYS A 209 1.76 23.97 -3.71
CA LYS A 209 3.08 24.08 -3.03
C LYS A 209 3.03 24.14 -1.49
N LYS A 210 1.87 24.48 -0.90
CA LYS A 210 1.64 24.52 0.56
C LYS A 210 1.06 23.22 1.14
N GLU A 211 0.81 22.19 0.34
CA GLU A 211 0.20 20.94 0.79
C GLU A 211 1.05 20.23 1.86
N TRP A 212 2.38 20.28 1.74
CA TRP A 212 3.28 19.71 2.76
C TRP A 212 3.08 20.37 4.13
N LEU A 213 2.80 21.68 4.19
CA LEU A 213 2.55 22.40 5.44
C LEU A 213 1.23 21.96 6.06
N ARG A 214 0.20 21.72 5.23
CA ARG A 214 -1.07 21.14 5.67
C ARG A 214 -0.88 19.73 6.24
N GLN A 215 -0.05 18.91 5.60
CA GLN A 215 0.28 17.57 6.09
C GLN A 215 1.05 17.64 7.41
N TRP A 216 2.04 18.54 7.52
CA TRP A 216 2.79 18.75 8.75
C TRP A 216 1.89 19.19 9.91
N ALA A 217 1.00 20.16 9.69
CA ALA A 217 0.02 20.59 10.69
C ALA A 217 -0.92 19.44 11.11
N LYS A 218 -1.37 18.61 10.15
CA LYS A 218 -2.19 17.42 10.45
C LYS A 218 -1.43 16.40 11.31
N ILE A 219 -0.18 16.11 10.99
CA ILE A 219 0.66 15.20 11.78
C ILE A 219 0.85 15.75 13.20
N MET A 220 1.12 17.05 13.35
CA MET A 220 1.27 17.70 14.66
C MET A 220 0.01 17.57 15.51
N LEU A 221 -1.17 17.82 14.93
CA LEU A 221 -2.45 17.66 15.63
C LEU A 221 -2.69 16.21 16.08
N ILE A 222 -2.33 15.23 15.25
CA ILE A 222 -2.48 13.81 15.62
C ILE A 222 -1.52 13.46 16.76
N ILE A 223 -0.27 13.95 16.74
CA ILE A 223 0.69 13.77 17.83
C ILE A 223 0.15 14.41 19.12
N GLU A 224 -0.35 15.63 19.06
CA GLU A 224 -0.94 16.32 20.20
C GLU A 224 -2.13 15.53 20.80
N GLN A 225 -3.00 14.99 19.94
CA GLN A 225 -4.15 14.19 20.36
C GLN A 225 -3.79 12.80 20.90
N SER A 226 -2.58 12.30 20.62
CA SER A 226 -2.07 11.03 21.18
C SER A 226 -1.59 11.14 22.63
N VAL A 227 -1.42 12.38 23.12
CA VAL A 227 -0.95 12.69 24.47
C VAL A 227 -2.13 12.87 25.44
N SER A 228 -1.94 12.50 26.71
CA SER A 228 -2.97 12.67 27.74
C SER A 228 -3.40 14.13 27.90
N ARG A 229 -4.60 14.38 28.44
CA ARG A 229 -5.10 15.76 28.62
C ARG A 229 -4.24 16.56 29.61
N GLU A 230 -3.73 15.90 30.64
CA GLU A 230 -2.91 16.51 31.69
C GLU A 230 -1.56 16.97 31.12
N GLU A 231 -0.88 16.12 30.37
CA GLU A 231 0.38 16.47 29.70
C GLU A 231 0.18 17.58 28.66
N ARG A 232 -0.92 17.56 27.90
CA ARG A 232 -1.26 18.65 26.97
C ARG A 232 -1.41 20.00 27.68
N LEU A 233 -2.12 20.04 28.81
CA LEU A 233 -2.30 21.25 29.61
C LEU A 233 -0.97 21.71 30.22
N ALA A 234 -0.13 20.78 30.67
CA ALA A 234 1.22 21.06 31.14
C ALA A 234 2.08 21.69 30.03
N GLN A 235 2.09 21.11 28.82
CA GLN A 235 2.80 21.66 27.66
C GLN A 235 2.27 23.05 27.29
N GLN A 236 0.95 23.24 27.24
CA GLN A 236 0.31 24.53 26.95
C GLN A 236 0.76 25.60 27.95
N SER A 237 0.92 25.22 29.22
CA SER A 237 1.40 26.13 30.25
C SER A 237 2.81 26.65 29.99
N ASN A 238 3.70 25.82 29.43
CA ASN A 238 5.08 26.19 29.08
C ASN A 238 5.15 27.19 27.92
N TYR A 239 4.20 27.15 26.98
CA TYR A 239 4.12 28.09 25.85
C TYR A 239 3.30 29.34 26.16
N SER A 240 2.60 29.38 27.30
CA SER A 240 1.85 30.54 27.77
C SER A 240 2.70 31.41 28.69
N LYS A 241 2.66 32.74 28.53
CA LYS A 241 3.20 33.67 29.53
C LYS A 241 2.07 34.20 30.40
N ARG A 242 2.37 34.39 31.69
CA ARG A 242 1.48 35.11 32.62
C ARG A 242 1.62 36.61 32.37
N MET A 243 0.49 37.29 32.20
CA MET A 243 0.42 38.74 32.19
C MET A 243 0.41 39.31 33.62
N PRO A 244 0.68 40.61 33.79
CA PRO A 244 0.56 41.30 35.07
C PRO A 244 -0.84 41.16 35.72
N ASP A 245 -1.87 41.02 34.89
CA ASP A 245 -3.27 40.78 35.27
C ASP A 245 -3.55 39.32 35.70
N GLY A 246 -2.52 38.47 35.77
CA GLY A 246 -2.65 37.06 36.16
C GLY A 246 -3.21 36.12 35.09
N SER A 247 -3.82 36.67 34.02
CA SER A 247 -4.26 35.92 32.84
C SER A 247 -3.08 35.33 32.07
N ARG A 248 -3.25 34.12 31.50
CA ARG A 248 -2.24 33.46 30.67
C ARG A 248 -2.59 33.64 29.20
N LEU A 249 -1.65 34.17 28.42
CA LEU A 249 -1.80 34.30 26.96
C LEU A 249 -0.76 33.45 26.23
N LEU A 250 -1.21 32.83 25.14
CA LEU A 250 -0.35 32.12 24.20
C LEU A 250 0.37 33.15 23.33
N ILE A 251 1.71 33.16 23.36
CA ILE A 251 2.48 34.08 22.53
C ILE A 251 2.70 33.44 21.16
N THR A 252 1.85 33.77 20.19
CA THR A 252 2.11 33.44 18.79
C THR A 252 2.90 34.59 18.16
N ARG A 253 4.20 34.40 17.88
CA ARG A 253 4.90 35.28 16.93
C ARG A 253 4.30 35.02 15.55
N LEU A 254 3.48 35.95 15.06
CA LEU A 254 3.11 36.00 13.65
C LEU A 254 4.40 36.27 12.86
N ILE A 255 4.97 35.22 12.28
CA ILE A 255 5.97 35.38 11.23
C ILE A 255 5.18 35.86 10.00
N GLN A 256 5.12 37.18 9.81
CA GLN A 256 4.69 37.76 8.55
C GLN A 256 5.78 37.45 7.52
N SER A 257 5.49 36.52 6.61
CA SER A 257 6.28 36.24 5.39
C SER A 257 5.42 36.50 4.17
#